data_AF-W1XMT7-F1
#
_entry.id   AF-W1XMT7-F1
#
_cell.length_a   1.000
_cell.length_b   1.000
_cell.length_c   1.000
_cell.angle_alpha   90.00
_cell.angle_beta   90.00
_cell.angle_gamma   90.00
#
_symmetry.space_group_name_H-M   'P 1'
#
loop_
_entity.id
_entity.type
_entity.pdbx_description
1 polymer ?
#
loop_
_entity_poly.entity_id
_entity_poly.type
_entity_poly.pdbx_seq_one_letter_code
_entity_poly.pdbx_strand_id
1 'polypeptide(L)'
;DDEKTCVVDSVDAEIREEYFDNLTHLLNGRELDYIVVNHMEPDHCQTLLETLERYPNCKMVGNATTFRMFEQFYNTPKPEQYHQIKEGDEICLGKHTLVSYTMPMVHWPEVTCTYE
;
A
#
# COMPACT_ATOMS: atom_id res chain seq x y z
N ASP A 1 10.95 3.27 14.51
CA ASP A 1 10.62 4.71 14.54
C ASP A 1 11.38 5.50 13.48
N ASP A 2 10.72 5.64 12.33
CA ASP A 2 11.06 6.52 11.21
C ASP A 2 10.33 7.87 11.29
N GLU A 3 10.68 8.80 10.41
CA GLU A 3 10.01 10.09 10.25
C GLU A 3 8.65 9.93 9.57
N LYS A 4 8.59 9.08 8.54
CA LYS A 4 7.39 8.70 7.81
C LYS A 4 6.89 7.34 8.24
N THR A 5 5.56 7.17 8.24
CA THR A 5 4.92 5.89 8.55
C THR A 5 4.55 5.16 7.26
N CYS A 6 4.72 3.85 7.27
CA CYS A 6 4.42 3.00 6.12
C CYS A 6 3.84 1.68 6.61
N VAL A 7 2.84 1.17 5.89
CA VAL A 7 2.37 -0.21 6.00
C VAL A 7 2.59 -0.90 4.66
N VAL A 8 3.01 -2.17 4.69
CA VAL A 8 3.23 -2.98 3.49
C VAL A 8 2.07 -3.96 3.37
N ASP A 9 1.38 -3.84 2.25
CA ASP A 9 0.12 -4.50 1.91
C ASP A 9 -1.00 -4.27 2.93
N SER A 10 -2.20 -4.71 2.56
CA SER A 10 -3.33 -4.79 3.47
C SER A 10 -3.64 -6.26 3.71
N VAL A 11 -4.85 -6.56 4.17
CA VAL A 11 -5.27 -7.92 4.52
C VAL A 11 -6.59 -8.30 3.87
N ASP A 12 -6.87 -9.59 3.93
CA ASP A 12 -8.17 -10.19 3.62
C ASP A 12 -9.30 -9.68 4.56
N ALA A 13 -10.55 -9.99 4.23
CA ALA A 13 -11.70 -9.51 4.98
C ALA A 13 -11.85 -10.14 6.39
N GLU A 14 -11.34 -11.37 6.60
CA GLU A 14 -11.55 -12.14 7.83
C GLU A 14 -10.82 -11.53 9.02
N ILE A 15 -9.64 -10.94 8.82
CA ILE A 15 -8.84 -10.30 9.87
C ILE A 15 -8.89 -8.77 9.85
N ARG A 16 -9.86 -8.20 9.14
CA ARG A 16 -10.00 -6.75 8.94
C ARG A 16 -9.99 -5.94 10.24
N GLU A 17 -10.73 -6.36 11.26
CA GLU A 17 -10.80 -5.63 12.54
C GLU A 17 -9.45 -5.65 13.25
N GLU A 18 -8.79 -6.81 13.32
CA GLU A 18 -7.46 -6.94 13.92
C GLU A 18 -6.41 -6.10 13.19
N TYR A 19 -6.47 -6.04 11.86
CA TYR A 19 -5.58 -5.17 11.07
C TYR A 19 -5.75 -3.69 11.46
N PHE A 20 -6.98 -3.19 11.54
CA PHE A 20 -7.19 -1.78 11.88
C PHE A 20 -6.89 -1.46 13.35
N ASP A 21 -7.15 -2.38 14.28
CA ASP A 21 -6.77 -2.24 15.69
C ASP A 21 -5.24 -2.16 15.83
N ASN A 22 -4.52 -3.07 15.18
CA ASN A 22 -3.05 -3.09 15.18
C ASN A 22 -2.47 -1.83 14.50
N LEU A 23 -3.01 -1.43 13.35
CA LEU A 23 -2.56 -0.24 12.64
C LEU A 23 -2.76 1.01 13.49
N THR A 24 -3.94 1.17 14.11
CA THR A 24 -4.24 2.31 14.99
C THR A 24 -3.34 2.34 16.21
N HIS A 25 -3.12 1.17 16.82
CA HIS A 25 -2.23 1.03 17.98
C HIS A 25 -0.78 1.42 17.65
N LEU A 26 -0.24 0.90 16.54
CA LEU A 26 1.14 1.16 16.11
C LEU A 26 1.37 2.60 15.66
N LEU A 27 0.39 3.21 14.98
CA LEU A 27 0.45 4.61 14.59
C LEU A 27 0.44 5.53 15.82
N ASN A 28 -0.25 5.16 16.90
CA ASN A 28 -0.28 5.90 18.17
C ASN A 28 -0.53 7.42 17.97
N GLY A 29 -1.49 7.77 17.12
CA GLY A 29 -1.84 9.16 16.79
C GLY A 29 -0.99 9.83 15.71
N ARG A 30 -0.02 9.12 15.12
CA ARG A 30 0.68 9.55 13.91
C ARG A 30 -0.22 9.35 12.67
N GLU A 31 -0.04 10.20 11.67
CA GLU A 31 -0.63 9.98 10.34
C GLU A 31 -0.02 8.75 9.67
N LEU A 32 -0.76 8.12 8.76
CA LEU A 32 -0.24 7.11 7.83
C LEU A 32 0.21 7.81 6.53
N ASP A 33 1.52 7.85 6.26
CA ASP A 33 2.04 8.51 5.06
C ASP A 33 1.91 7.63 3.82
N TYR A 34 2.21 6.33 3.94
CA TYR A 34 2.25 5.40 2.80
C TYR A 34 1.60 4.04 3.10
N ILE A 35 0.97 3.47 2.07
CA ILE A 35 0.67 2.04 1.98
C ILE A 35 1.32 1.50 0.70
N VAL A 36 2.28 0.60 0.86
CA VAL A 36 2.90 -0.11 -0.28
C VAL A 36 2.02 -1.27 -0.67
N VAL A 37 1.68 -1.37 -1.95
CA VAL A 37 0.88 -2.46 -2.49
C VAL A 37 1.73 -3.28 -3.44
N ASN A 38 2.24 -4.40 -2.94
CA ASN A 38 3.01 -5.36 -3.72
C ASN A 38 2.11 -6.23 -4.59
N HIS A 39 0.90 -6.53 -4.11
CA HIS A 39 0.02 -7.46 -4.78
C HIS A 39 -1.45 -7.08 -4.57
N MET A 40 -2.24 -7.16 -5.64
CA MET A 40 -3.67 -6.86 -5.63
C MET A 40 -4.55 -8.08 -5.44
N GLU A 41 -4.05 -9.30 -5.23
CA GLU A 41 -4.96 -10.41 -4.89
C GLU A 41 -5.74 -10.08 -3.59
N PRO A 42 -7.05 -10.41 -3.49
CA PRO A 42 -7.87 -9.95 -2.37
C PRO A 42 -7.35 -10.33 -0.98
N ASP A 43 -6.61 -11.40 -0.84
CA ASP A 43 -5.96 -11.78 0.42
C ASP A 43 -4.91 -10.76 0.91
N HIS A 44 -4.40 -9.89 0.01
CA HIS A 44 -3.47 -8.81 0.32
C HIS A 44 -4.10 -7.41 0.21
N CYS A 45 -5.22 -7.27 -0.49
CA CYS A 45 -5.76 -5.95 -0.81
C CYS A 45 -7.19 -5.68 -0.31
N GLN A 46 -7.93 -6.65 0.23
CA GLN A 46 -9.37 -6.51 0.49
C GLN A 46 -9.75 -5.32 1.37
N THR A 47 -8.86 -4.87 2.25
CA THR A 47 -9.04 -3.73 3.16
C THR A 47 -8.43 -2.42 2.66
N LEU A 48 -7.77 -2.42 1.49
CA LEU A 48 -7.05 -1.28 0.91
C LEU A 48 -7.92 -0.04 0.69
N LEU A 49 -9.12 -0.18 0.09
CA LEU A 49 -10.01 0.98 -0.13
C LEU A 49 -10.35 1.67 1.20
N GLU A 50 -10.68 0.88 2.20
CA GLU A 50 -11.05 1.40 3.50
C GLU A 50 -9.86 2.05 4.22
N THR A 51 -8.65 1.49 4.11
CA THR A 51 -7.43 2.14 4.59
C THR A 51 -7.28 3.52 3.96
N LEU A 52 -7.45 3.65 2.64
CA LEU A 52 -7.35 4.93 1.94
C LEU A 52 -8.46 5.92 2.31
N GLU A 53 -9.64 5.44 2.70
CA GLU A 53 -10.74 6.28 3.19
C GLU A 53 -10.54 6.76 4.63
N ARG A 54 -10.02 5.90 5.50
CA ARG A 54 -9.69 6.24 6.90
C ARG A 54 -8.50 7.20 6.98
N TYR A 55 -7.53 7.06 6.07
CA TYR A 55 -6.31 7.87 6.01
C TYR A 55 -6.23 8.66 4.70
N PRO A 56 -6.96 9.79 4.56
CA PRO A 56 -7.08 10.51 3.28
C PRO A 56 -5.77 11.14 2.78
N ASN A 57 -4.78 11.34 3.66
CA ASN A 57 -3.46 11.84 3.31
C ASN A 57 -2.49 10.72 2.88
N CYS A 58 -2.84 9.45 3.15
CA CYS A 58 -2.02 8.30 2.83
C CYS A 58 -1.88 8.13 1.31
N LYS A 59 -0.65 7.84 0.88
CA LYS A 59 -0.32 7.55 -0.52
C LYS A 59 -0.23 6.04 -0.76
N MET A 60 -1.03 5.54 -1.71
CA MET A 60 -0.95 4.20 -2.23
C MET A 60 0.23 4.10 -3.20
N VAL A 61 1.26 3.38 -2.79
CA VAL A 61 2.48 3.14 -3.55
C VAL A 61 2.30 1.88 -4.39
N GLY A 62 2.47 1.99 -5.70
CA GLY A 62 2.31 0.89 -6.64
C GLY A 62 2.63 1.32 -8.07
N ASN A 63 2.47 0.41 -9.02
CA ASN A 63 2.68 0.73 -10.44
C ASN A 63 1.34 1.05 -11.15
N ALA A 64 1.42 1.40 -12.43
CA ALA A 64 0.23 1.73 -13.21
C ALA A 64 -0.79 0.58 -13.31
N THR A 65 -0.33 -0.68 -13.29
CA THR A 65 -1.20 -1.86 -13.28
C THR A 65 -1.91 -2.00 -11.94
N THR A 66 -1.22 -1.76 -10.83
CA THR A 66 -1.79 -1.73 -9.46
C THR A 66 -3.01 -0.81 -9.41
N PHE A 67 -2.87 0.45 -9.86
CA PHE A 67 -3.95 1.43 -9.83
C PHE A 67 -5.12 1.05 -10.74
N ARG A 68 -4.84 0.50 -11.93
CA ARG A 68 -5.88 0.00 -12.82
C ARG A 68 -6.68 -1.13 -12.16
N MET A 69 -6.02 -2.07 -11.50
CA MET A 69 -6.69 -3.17 -10.82
C MET A 69 -7.47 -2.72 -9.59
N PHE A 70 -6.91 -1.78 -8.83
CA PHE A 70 -7.61 -1.12 -7.73
C PHE A 70 -8.93 -0.51 -8.20
N GLU A 71 -8.91 0.25 -9.31
CA GLU A 71 -10.14 0.83 -9.88
C GLU A 71 -11.14 -0.24 -10.34
N GLN A 72 -10.66 -1.36 -10.88
CA GLN A 72 -11.51 -2.48 -11.31
C GLN A 72 -12.15 -3.22 -10.13
N PHE A 73 -11.45 -3.41 -9.02
CA PHE A 73 -11.96 -4.11 -7.84
C PHE A 73 -12.91 -3.24 -7.02
N TYR A 74 -12.55 -1.97 -6.83
CA TYR A 74 -13.23 -1.09 -5.89
C TYR A 74 -14.20 -0.10 -6.54
N ASN A 75 -14.15 0.07 -7.87
CA ASN A 75 -14.97 1.03 -8.62
C ASN A 75 -14.92 2.46 -8.04
N THR A 76 -13.83 2.80 -7.34
CA THR A 76 -13.66 4.04 -6.57
C THR A 76 -12.26 4.58 -6.82
N PRO A 77 -12.00 5.28 -7.94
CA PRO A 77 -10.68 5.81 -8.25
C PRO A 77 -10.21 6.82 -7.19
N LYS A 78 -8.92 6.78 -6.84
CA LYS A 78 -8.29 7.67 -5.85
C LYS A 78 -7.01 8.34 -6.41
N PRO A 79 -7.07 9.04 -7.56
CA PRO A 79 -5.87 9.57 -8.23
C PRO A 79 -5.00 10.46 -7.34
N GLU A 80 -5.62 11.24 -6.44
CA GLU A 80 -4.91 12.09 -5.49
C GLU A 80 -4.10 11.32 -4.45
N GLN A 81 -4.39 10.03 -4.23
CA GLN A 81 -3.67 9.16 -3.32
C GLN A 81 -2.67 8.25 -4.05
N TYR A 82 -2.59 8.27 -5.38
CA TYR A 82 -1.67 7.42 -6.12
C TYR A 82 -0.23 7.95 -6.04
N HIS A 83 0.70 7.07 -5.72
CA HIS A 83 2.14 7.32 -5.77
C HIS A 83 2.78 6.26 -6.68
N GLN A 84 2.91 6.62 -7.96
CA GLN A 84 3.41 5.70 -8.96
C GLN A 84 4.91 5.49 -8.81
N ILE A 85 5.33 4.23 -8.72
CA ILE A 85 6.73 3.81 -8.76
C ILE A 85 7.09 3.14 -10.08
N LYS A 86 8.37 3.22 -10.42
CA LYS A 86 9.07 2.44 -11.44
C LYS A 86 10.07 1.50 -10.76
N GLU A 87 10.63 0.60 -11.56
CA GLU A 87 11.68 -0.29 -11.08
C GLU A 87 12.90 0.48 -10.58
N GLY A 88 13.34 0.17 -9.37
CA GLY A 88 14.46 0.82 -8.69
C GLY A 88 14.11 2.15 -8.03
N ASP A 89 12.86 2.59 -8.05
CA ASP A 89 12.45 3.81 -7.33
C ASP A 89 12.55 3.60 -5.81
N GLU A 90 12.90 4.68 -5.12
CA GLU A 90 13.17 4.70 -3.68
C GLU A 90 12.19 5.60 -2.92
N ILE A 91 11.79 5.15 -1.73
CA ILE A 91 11.02 5.93 -0.76
C ILE A 91 11.79 5.98 0.55
N CYS A 92 12.35 7.13 0.88
CA CYS A 92 13.00 7.35 2.16
C CYS A 92 11.95 7.63 3.25
N LEU A 93 11.92 6.78 4.29
CA LEU A 93 11.06 6.96 5.45
C LEU A 93 11.76 7.75 6.57
N GLY A 94 13.07 7.95 6.47
CA GLY A 94 13.92 8.64 7.43
C GLY A 94 15.25 7.90 7.60
N LYS A 95 15.29 6.95 8.53
CA LYS A 95 16.42 6.03 8.74
C LYS A 95 16.45 4.91 7.71
N HIS A 96 15.27 4.48 7.26
CA HIS A 96 15.12 3.41 6.29
C HIS A 96 14.67 3.95 4.93
N THR A 97 15.11 3.27 3.86
CA THR A 97 14.75 3.61 2.48
C THR A 97 14.23 2.36 1.79
N LEU A 98 13.00 2.40 1.32
CA LEU A 98 12.38 1.30 0.61
C LEU A 98 12.70 1.40 -0.88
N VAL A 99 13.17 0.32 -1.50
CA VAL A 99 13.40 0.21 -2.94
C VAL A 99 12.46 -0.82 -3.55
N SER A 100 11.78 -0.46 -4.63
CA SER A 100 10.76 -1.32 -5.25
C SER A 100 11.16 -1.84 -6.63
N TYR A 101 10.90 -3.11 -6.88
CA TYR A 101 11.19 -3.79 -8.15
C TYR A 101 9.94 -4.44 -8.72
N THR A 102 9.77 -4.36 -10.04
CA THR A 102 8.64 -5.00 -10.70
C THR A 102 8.90 -6.49 -10.91
N MET A 103 7.93 -7.34 -10.59
CA MET A 103 8.00 -8.79 -10.77
C MET A 103 6.76 -9.28 -11.54
N PRO A 104 6.51 -8.76 -12.75
CA PRO A 104 5.28 -9.07 -13.48
C PRO A 104 5.15 -10.57 -13.74
N MET A 105 3.95 -11.09 -13.57
CA MET A 105 3.61 -12.51 -13.71
C MET A 105 4.29 -13.42 -12.68
N VAL A 106 4.69 -12.87 -11.52
CA VAL A 106 5.10 -13.63 -10.33
C VAL A 106 4.14 -13.36 -9.17
N HIS A 107 2.87 -13.78 -9.21
CA HIS A 107 2.20 -14.49 -10.29
C HIS A 107 1.18 -13.63 -11.07
N TRP A 108 0.97 -12.38 -10.69
CA TRP A 108 0.03 -11.44 -11.33
C TRP A 108 0.76 -10.28 -12.03
N PRO A 109 0.12 -9.59 -12.99
CA PRO A 109 0.79 -8.61 -13.85
C PRO A 109 1.27 -7.33 -13.13
N GLU A 110 0.72 -7.02 -11.97
CA GLU A 110 1.06 -5.83 -11.17
C GLU A 110 2.13 -6.07 -10.12
N VAL A 111 2.51 -7.33 -9.86
CA VAL A 111 3.31 -7.66 -8.68
C VAL A 111 4.60 -6.85 -8.62
N THR A 112 4.89 -6.32 -7.43
CA THR A 112 6.18 -5.73 -7.07
C THR A 112 6.75 -6.43 -5.85
N CYS A 113 8.05 -6.28 -5.65
CA CYS A 113 8.71 -6.59 -4.39
C CYS A 113 9.38 -5.32 -3.87
N THR A 114 9.29 -5.10 -2.56
CA THR A 114 9.94 -3.97 -1.88
C THR A 114 10.92 -4.50 -0.85
N TYR A 115 12.13 -3.94 -0.82
CA TYR A 115 13.13 -4.21 0.20
C TYR A 115 13.65 -2.91 0.81
N GLU A 116 14.36 -3.03 1.93
CA GLU A 116 15.01 -1.95 2.67
C GLU A 116 16.53 -1.97 2.52
#